data_AF-F7KWJ6-F1
#
_entry.id   AF-F7KWJ6-F1
#
_cell.length_a   1.000
_cell.length_b   1.000
_cell.length_c   1.000
_cell.angle_alpha   90.00
_cell.angle_beta   90.00
_cell.angle_gamma   90.00
#
_symmetry.space_group_name_H-M   'P 1'
#
loop_
_entity.id
_entity.type
_entity.pdbx_description
1 polymer ?
#
loop_
_entity_poly.entity_id
_entity_poly.type
_entity_poly.pdbx_seq_one_letter_code
_entity_poly.pdbx_strand_id
1 'polypeptide(L)'
;MKEKGYGYQTISNYKRSLNASFRIAIADDLVRKNPFDFKLNEVIEDDRKKRQALTEEQEEKLLSFVRKDRVYKKHYDAIVILLKTGLRISELCGLTRQDIDLENGVIHVNHQLLYSKETGYYIETPKSNLTKKYNKYHEDSLPKITPHILCHTFCSRLANRNMNPKSLQYIMGHSNISITLNLYAHASAESVKAELRSMIA
;
A
#
# COMPACT_ATOMS: atom_id res chain seq x y z
N MET A 1 -15.44 8.46 21.12
CA MET A 1 -14.93 8.68 19.73
C MET A 1 -15.80 7.97 18.70
N LYS A 2 -16.17 6.70 18.91
CA LYS A 2 -17.09 5.98 18.03
C LYS A 2 -18.45 6.69 17.89
N GLU A 3 -19.03 7.14 19.00
CA GLU A 3 -20.27 7.95 19.04
C GLU A 3 -20.15 9.28 18.27
N LYS A 4 -18.92 9.79 18.10
CA LYS A 4 -18.64 11.01 17.31
C LYS A 4 -18.44 10.69 15.81
N GLY A 5 -18.72 9.47 15.37
CA GLY A 5 -18.65 9.04 13.97
C GLY A 5 -17.26 8.66 13.45
N TYR A 6 -16.24 8.53 14.32
CA TYR A 6 -14.90 8.13 13.88
C TYR A 6 -14.83 6.64 13.55
N GLY A 7 -14.28 6.29 12.38
CA GLY A 7 -14.04 4.90 11.97
C GLY A 7 -12.97 4.21 12.81
N TYR A 8 -13.00 2.87 12.87
CA TYR A 8 -12.14 2.08 13.75
C TYR A 8 -10.64 2.35 13.52
N GLN A 9 -10.19 2.43 12.26
CA GLN A 9 -8.78 2.69 11.94
C GLN A 9 -8.30 4.05 12.46
N THR A 10 -9.16 5.06 12.42
CA THR A 10 -8.84 6.40 12.93
C THR A 10 -8.65 6.35 14.45
N ILE A 11 -9.56 5.71 15.17
CA ILE A 11 -9.45 5.52 16.63
C ILE A 11 -8.19 4.71 16.98
N SER A 12 -7.89 3.66 16.22
CA SER A 12 -6.67 2.85 16.37
C SER A 12 -5.40 3.68 16.23
N ASN A 13 -5.34 4.59 15.24
CA ASN A 13 -4.20 5.48 15.04
C ASN A 13 -4.04 6.49 16.19
N TYR A 14 -5.14 7.06 16.72
CA TYR A 14 -5.10 7.92 17.90
C TYR A 14 -4.60 7.17 19.13
N LYS A 15 -5.15 5.97 19.41
CA LYS A 15 -4.69 5.11 20.50
C LYS A 15 -3.20 4.79 20.39
N ARG A 16 -2.70 4.50 19.19
CA ARG A 16 -1.28 4.22 18.96
C ARG A 16 -0.39 5.41 19.33
N SER A 17 -0.80 6.62 18.96
CA SER A 17 -0.07 7.85 19.27
C SER A 17 -0.06 8.14 20.77
N LEU A 18 -1.20 7.95 21.44
CA LEU A 18 -1.31 8.10 22.89
C LEU A 18 -0.51 7.03 23.64
N ASN A 19 -0.58 5.76 23.20
CA ASN A 19 0.22 4.68 23.78
C ASN A 19 1.72 5.01 23.71
N ALA A 20 2.22 5.49 22.57
CA ALA A 20 3.62 5.91 22.44
C ALA A 20 3.98 7.06 23.40
N SER A 21 3.11 8.06 23.52
CA SER A 21 3.32 9.20 24.43
C SER A 21 3.39 8.75 25.90
N PHE A 22 2.48 7.85 26.32
CA PHE A 22 2.49 7.30 27.68
C PHE A 22 3.65 6.34 27.93
N ARG A 23 4.19 5.66 26.91
CA ARG A 23 5.43 4.88 27.06
C ARG A 23 6.64 5.77 27.39
N ILE A 24 6.74 6.94 26.75
CA ILE A 24 7.79 7.92 27.07
C ILE A 24 7.59 8.44 28.50
N ALA A 25 6.36 8.82 28.86
CA ALA A 25 6.07 9.29 30.22
C ALA A 25 6.35 8.26 31.32
N ILE A 26 6.25 6.95 31.03
CA ILE A 26 6.67 5.88 31.96
C ILE A 26 8.19 5.80 32.04
N ALA A 27 8.89 5.90 30.90
CA ALA A 27 10.35 5.88 30.86
C ALA A 27 10.98 7.06 31.62
N ASP A 28 10.28 8.20 31.65
CA ASP A 28 10.67 9.40 32.38
C ASP A 28 10.11 9.42 33.83
N ASP A 29 9.56 8.31 34.33
CA ASP A 29 8.98 8.14 35.66
C ASP A 29 7.84 9.14 36.02
N LEU A 30 7.25 9.80 35.03
CA LEU A 30 6.16 10.76 35.21
C LEU A 30 4.83 10.07 35.54
N VAL A 31 4.64 8.84 35.03
CA VAL A 31 3.44 8.03 35.29
C VAL A 31 3.82 6.56 35.49
N ARG A 32 3.05 5.84 36.34
CA ARG A 32 3.34 4.45 36.69
C ARG A 32 2.83 3.40 35.69
N LYS A 33 1.84 3.73 34.86
CA LYS A 33 1.18 2.78 33.97
C LYS A 33 0.68 3.43 32.69
N ASN A 34 0.57 2.62 31.63
CA ASN A 34 0.06 3.07 30.34
C ASN A 34 -1.43 2.75 30.23
N PRO A 35 -2.34 3.75 30.26
CA PRO A 35 -3.77 3.49 30.15
C PRO A 35 -4.20 3.04 28.75
N PHE A 36 -3.32 3.15 27.74
CA PHE A 36 -3.60 2.77 26.35
C PHE A 36 -3.04 1.40 25.95
N ASP A 37 -2.63 0.59 26.93
CA ASP A 37 -2.07 -0.74 26.72
C ASP A 37 -3.14 -1.85 26.82
N PHE A 38 -4.17 -1.72 25.98
CA PHE A 38 -5.24 -2.71 25.81
C PHE A 38 -5.45 -3.02 24.33
N LYS A 39 -6.16 -4.09 23.98
CA LYS A 39 -6.51 -4.36 22.57
C LYS A 39 -7.79 -3.62 22.19
N LEU A 40 -7.76 -2.84 21.12
CA LEU A 40 -8.89 -1.98 20.76
C LEU A 40 -10.13 -2.77 20.31
N ASN A 41 -9.94 -3.94 19.70
CA ASN A 41 -11.03 -4.82 19.28
C ASN A 41 -11.82 -5.45 20.44
N GLU A 42 -11.27 -5.47 21.66
CA GLU A 42 -11.99 -5.92 22.86
C GLU A 42 -12.96 -4.84 23.37
N VAL A 43 -12.81 -3.59 22.91
CA VAL A 43 -13.59 -2.43 23.40
C VAL A 43 -14.53 -1.88 22.32
N ILE A 44 -14.15 -1.97 21.05
CA ILE A 44 -14.92 -1.43 19.92
C ILE A 44 -14.93 -2.44 18.79
N GLU A 45 -16.11 -2.64 18.18
CA GLU A 45 -16.26 -3.46 16.98
C GLU A 45 -15.47 -2.87 15.79
N ASP A 46 -14.78 -3.76 15.09
CA ASP A 46 -14.02 -3.44 13.88
C ASP A 46 -14.96 -3.27 12.68
N ASP A 47 -15.20 -2.02 12.29
CA ASP A 47 -16.07 -1.63 11.17
C ASP A 47 -15.33 -1.55 9.82
N ARG A 48 -14.07 -2.00 9.75
CA ARG A 48 -13.27 -1.89 8.53
C ARG A 48 -13.80 -2.82 7.46
N LYS A 49 -14.23 -2.25 6.34
CA LYS A 49 -14.55 -3.00 5.13
C LYS A 49 -13.28 -3.54 4.49
N LYS A 50 -13.26 -4.84 4.18
CA LYS A 50 -12.18 -5.44 3.38
C LYS A 50 -12.18 -4.80 1.99
N ARG A 51 -11.00 -4.36 1.53
CA ARG A 51 -10.85 -3.84 0.17
C ARG A 51 -10.79 -5.01 -0.80
N GLN A 52 -11.72 -5.06 -1.73
CA GLN A 52 -11.75 -6.08 -2.78
C GLN A 52 -11.01 -5.54 -4.02
N ALA A 53 -10.15 -6.38 -4.59
CA ALA A 53 -9.52 -6.08 -5.88
C ALA A 53 -10.53 -6.27 -7.03
N LEU A 54 -10.32 -5.57 -8.15
CA LEU A 54 -11.14 -5.76 -9.36
C LEU A 54 -10.87 -7.14 -9.98
N THR A 55 -11.95 -7.84 -10.34
CA THR A 55 -11.85 -9.03 -11.19
C THR A 55 -11.42 -8.65 -12.61
N GLU A 56 -10.98 -9.63 -13.40
CA GLU A 56 -10.59 -9.38 -14.80
C GLU A 56 -11.77 -8.83 -15.63
N GLU A 57 -12.95 -9.42 -15.46
CA GLU A 57 -14.18 -8.95 -16.12
C GLU A 57 -14.56 -7.52 -15.72
N GLN A 58 -14.40 -7.17 -14.43
CA GLN A 58 -14.67 -5.81 -13.95
C GLN A 58 -13.67 -4.80 -14.49
N GLU A 59 -12.39 -5.18 -14.62
CA GLU A 59 -11.39 -4.33 -15.27
C GLU A 59 -11.72 -4.09 -16.73
N GLU A 60 -12.09 -5.13 -17.49
CA GLU A 60 -12.43 -4.99 -18.89
C GLU A 60 -13.67 -4.08 -19.09
N LYS A 61 -14.70 -4.25 -18.24
CA LYS A 61 -15.86 -3.37 -18.21
C LYS A 61 -15.47 -1.91 -17.90
N LEU A 62 -14.59 -1.69 -16.92
CA LEU A 62 -14.11 -0.36 -16.58
C LEU A 62 -13.34 0.28 -17.74
N LEU A 63 -12.39 -0.44 -18.33
CA LEU A 63 -11.56 0.06 -19.42
C LEU A 63 -12.40 0.34 -20.68
N SER A 64 -13.32 -0.55 -21.02
CA SER A 64 -14.23 -0.36 -22.17
C SER A 64 -15.16 0.84 -21.98
N PHE A 65 -15.65 1.08 -20.75
CA PHE A 65 -16.44 2.26 -20.41
C PHE A 65 -15.62 3.54 -20.57
N VAL A 66 -14.46 3.62 -19.91
CA VAL A 66 -13.61 4.82 -19.92
C VAL A 66 -13.17 5.17 -21.34
N ARG A 67 -12.88 4.16 -22.18
CA ARG A 67 -12.45 4.38 -23.57
C ARG A 67 -13.53 5.03 -24.44
N LYS A 68 -14.81 4.75 -24.16
CA LYS A 68 -15.96 5.23 -24.95
C LYS A 68 -16.54 6.53 -24.42
N ASP A 69 -16.31 6.85 -23.15
CA ASP A 69 -16.87 8.04 -22.51
C ASP A 69 -16.24 9.35 -23.02
N ARG A 70 -17.03 10.41 -23.16
CA ARG A 70 -16.55 11.71 -23.69
C ARG A 70 -15.68 12.48 -22.69
N VAL A 71 -15.88 12.28 -21.40
CA VAL A 71 -15.23 13.04 -20.31
C VAL A 71 -14.01 12.27 -19.79
N TYR A 72 -14.15 10.97 -19.57
CA TYR A 72 -13.16 10.14 -18.90
C TYR A 72 -12.13 9.51 -19.83
N LYS A 73 -12.36 9.49 -21.15
CA LYS A 73 -11.40 8.94 -22.13
C LYS A 73 -9.99 9.52 -22.01
N LYS A 74 -9.86 10.79 -21.61
CA LYS A 74 -8.55 11.43 -21.37
C LYS A 74 -7.73 10.79 -20.24
N HIS A 75 -8.37 10.04 -19.34
CA HIS A 75 -7.73 9.33 -18.24
C HIS A 75 -7.50 7.84 -18.55
N TYR A 76 -7.87 7.37 -19.74
CA TYR A 76 -7.76 5.97 -20.11
C TYR A 76 -6.32 5.44 -19.92
N ASP A 77 -5.35 6.13 -20.50
CA ASP A 77 -3.94 5.71 -20.44
C ASP A 77 -3.41 5.72 -19.01
N ALA A 78 -3.77 6.74 -18.22
CA ALA A 78 -3.40 6.82 -16.81
C ALA A 78 -3.98 5.64 -16.00
N ILE A 79 -5.23 5.26 -16.24
CA ILE A 79 -5.87 4.13 -15.57
C ILE A 79 -5.20 2.81 -15.98
N VAL A 80 -4.89 2.64 -17.26
CA VAL A 80 -4.15 1.46 -17.76
C VAL A 80 -2.78 1.38 -17.08
N ILE A 81 -2.02 2.47 -17.07
CA ILE A 81 -0.71 2.51 -16.42
C ILE A 81 -0.85 2.10 -14.95
N LEU A 82 -1.79 2.69 -14.19
CA LEU A 82 -1.97 2.35 -12.78
C LEU A 82 -2.34 0.89 -12.54
N LEU A 83 -3.18 0.30 -13.40
CA LEU A 83 -3.60 -1.10 -13.29
C LEU A 83 -2.48 -2.07 -13.68
N LYS A 84 -1.63 -1.71 -14.65
CA LYS A 84 -0.59 -2.59 -15.19
C LYS A 84 0.78 -2.42 -14.54
N THR A 85 1.07 -1.28 -13.93
CA THR A 85 2.35 -0.99 -13.25
C THR A 85 2.21 -0.97 -11.73
N GLY A 86 0.99 -0.77 -11.23
CA GLY A 86 0.73 -0.62 -9.80
C GLY A 86 1.36 0.64 -9.21
N LEU A 87 1.65 1.69 -9.97
CA LEU A 87 2.16 2.95 -9.42
C LEU A 87 1.19 3.56 -8.40
N ARG A 88 1.72 4.28 -7.41
CA ARG A 88 0.89 5.20 -6.63
C ARG A 88 0.43 6.37 -7.48
N ILE A 89 -0.73 6.91 -7.13
CA ILE A 89 -1.24 8.09 -7.82
C ILE A 89 -0.28 9.28 -7.70
N SER A 90 0.38 9.48 -6.55
CA SER A 90 1.38 10.54 -6.40
C SER A 90 2.65 10.28 -7.21
N GLU A 91 3.02 9.02 -7.44
CA GLU A 91 4.15 8.64 -8.28
C GLU A 91 3.82 8.85 -9.76
N LEU A 92 2.64 8.40 -10.22
CA LEU A 92 2.16 8.66 -11.57
C LEU A 92 2.09 10.16 -11.86
N CYS A 93 1.50 10.95 -10.95
CA CYS A 93 1.45 12.40 -11.09
C CYS A 93 2.82 13.07 -11.01
N GLY A 94 3.81 12.39 -10.42
CA GLY A 94 5.19 12.85 -10.38
C GLY A 94 5.94 12.63 -11.68
N LEU A 95 5.59 11.61 -12.47
CA LEU A 95 6.37 11.22 -13.65
C LEU A 95 6.62 12.37 -14.63
N THR A 96 7.88 12.49 -15.05
CA THR A 96 8.30 13.37 -16.14
C THR A 96 8.72 12.57 -17.36
N ARG A 97 8.98 13.25 -18.48
CA ARG A 97 9.47 12.61 -19.71
C ARG A 97 10.82 11.91 -19.52
N GLN A 98 11.65 12.35 -18.58
CA GLN A 98 12.97 11.77 -18.34
C GLN A 98 12.89 10.44 -17.59
N ASP A 99 11.76 10.16 -16.93
CA ASP A 99 11.57 8.94 -16.16
C ASP A 99 11.04 7.78 -17.00
N ILE A 100 10.72 8.03 -18.27
CA ILE A 100 10.10 7.04 -19.16
C ILE A 100 11.11 6.67 -20.24
N ASP A 101 11.63 5.45 -20.14
CA ASP A 101 12.45 4.82 -21.17
C ASP A 101 11.57 3.92 -22.03
N LEU A 102 11.15 4.44 -23.18
CA LEU A 102 10.30 3.70 -24.13
C LEU A 102 11.09 2.66 -24.93
N GLU A 103 12.42 2.79 -25.04
CA GLU A 103 13.25 1.83 -25.77
C GLU A 103 13.38 0.53 -24.99
N ASN A 104 13.59 0.65 -23.67
CA ASN A 104 13.71 -0.49 -22.77
C ASN A 104 12.37 -0.86 -22.08
N GLY A 105 11.32 -0.05 -22.27
CA GLY A 105 10.01 -0.26 -21.64
C GLY A 105 10.02 -0.10 -20.12
N VAL A 106 10.84 0.82 -19.60
CA VAL A 106 11.08 1.03 -18.17
C VAL A 106 10.51 2.38 -17.72
N ILE A 107 9.91 2.39 -16.52
CA ILE A 107 9.49 3.61 -15.82
C ILE A 107 10.31 3.74 -14.54
N HIS A 108 11.05 4.84 -14.41
CA HIS A 108 11.88 5.15 -13.26
C HIS A 108 11.06 5.91 -12.19
N VAL A 109 10.81 5.26 -11.06
CA VAL A 109 10.02 5.86 -9.96
C VAL A 109 10.96 6.42 -8.89
N ASN A 110 11.41 7.66 -9.09
CA ASN A 110 12.40 8.35 -8.25
C ASN A 110 11.80 9.56 -7.49
N HIS A 111 10.63 10.05 -7.88
CA HIS A 111 9.92 11.15 -7.23
C HIS A 111 8.39 10.97 -7.25
N GLN A 112 7.70 11.75 -6.42
CA GLN A 112 6.25 11.82 -6.34
C GLN A 112 5.81 13.29 -6.23
N LEU A 113 4.66 13.60 -6.81
CA LEU A 113 4.01 14.90 -6.65
C LEU A 113 3.11 14.87 -5.42
N LEU A 114 3.34 15.79 -4.49
CA LEU A 114 2.52 15.97 -3.29
C LEU A 114 1.91 17.37 -3.26
N TYR A 115 0.88 17.52 -2.42
CA TYR A 115 0.20 18.79 -2.19
C TYR A 115 0.19 19.11 -0.69
N SER A 116 0.54 20.35 -0.35
CA SER A 116 0.37 20.92 0.98
C SER A 116 -0.46 22.20 0.88
N LYS A 117 -1.24 22.52 1.92
CA LYS A 117 -2.00 23.78 1.98
C LYS A 117 -1.10 25.02 2.01
N GLU A 118 0.11 24.90 2.55
CA GLU A 118 1.03 26.02 2.74
C GLU A 118 1.89 26.31 1.50
N THR A 119 2.40 25.25 0.87
CA THR A 119 3.37 25.34 -0.24
C THR A 119 2.78 24.98 -1.60
N GLY A 120 1.53 24.55 -1.67
CA GLY A 120 0.92 24.08 -2.90
C GLY A 120 1.51 22.73 -3.35
N TYR A 121 1.66 22.55 -4.67
CA TYR A 121 2.26 21.36 -5.24
C TYR A 121 3.79 21.39 -5.11
N TYR A 122 4.36 20.31 -4.60
CA TYR A 122 5.81 20.14 -4.50
C TYR A 122 6.21 18.70 -4.84
N ILE A 123 7.41 18.56 -5.40
CA ILE A 123 8.00 17.27 -5.70
C ILE A 123 8.77 16.81 -4.46
N GLU A 124 8.48 15.60 -4.00
CA GLU A 124 9.26 14.94 -2.96
C GLU A 124 9.73 13.59 -3.48
N THR A 125 10.81 13.08 -2.92
CA THR A 125 11.11 11.65 -3.09
C THR A 125 9.95 10.82 -2.51
N PRO A 126 9.56 9.67 -3.10
CA PRO A 126 8.49 8.84 -2.58
C PRO A 126 8.73 8.55 -1.11
N LYS A 127 7.70 8.72 -0.26
CA LYS A 127 7.78 8.64 1.21
C LYS A 127 8.51 7.37 1.64
N SER A 128 9.82 7.44 1.84
CA SER A 128 10.67 6.36 2.36
C SER A 128 11.35 6.85 3.63
N ASN A 129 10.57 7.42 4.54
CA ASN A 129 11.10 8.09 5.74
C ASN A 129 11.56 7.13 6.86
N LEU A 130 11.58 5.81 6.63
CA LEU A 130 12.26 4.87 7.52
C LEU A 130 13.70 4.56 7.09
N THR A 131 13.93 4.32 5.78
CA THR A 131 15.25 3.91 5.27
C THR A 131 16.29 5.01 5.42
N LYS A 132 15.93 6.28 5.21
CA LYS A 132 16.82 7.43 5.49
C LYS A 132 17.16 7.60 6.97
N LYS A 133 16.29 7.15 7.88
CA LYS A 133 16.54 7.21 9.33
C LYS A 133 17.34 5.99 9.81
N TYR A 134 17.12 4.81 9.22
CA TYR A 134 17.84 3.56 9.53
C TYR A 134 19.28 3.57 8.99
N ASN A 135 19.49 3.93 7.71
CA ASN A 135 20.83 4.03 7.10
C ASN A 135 21.71 5.15 7.69
N LYS A 136 21.15 6.00 8.56
CA LYS A 136 21.90 7.00 9.33
C LYS A 136 22.55 6.42 10.58
N TYR A 137 22.07 5.27 11.09
CA TYR A 137 22.49 4.72 12.38
C TYR A 137 22.97 3.26 12.33
N HIS A 138 23.01 2.60 11.16
CA HIS A 138 23.42 1.19 11.02
C HIS A 138 24.23 0.95 9.72
N GLU A 139 25.23 0.07 9.77
CA GLU A 139 26.20 -0.21 8.66
C GLU A 139 25.63 -1.10 7.53
N ASP A 140 24.61 -1.93 7.81
CA ASP A 140 23.97 -2.79 6.81
C ASP A 140 22.81 -2.08 6.10
N SER A 141 22.91 -1.93 4.77
CA SER A 141 21.95 -1.15 3.97
C SER A 141 20.66 -1.93 3.66
N LEU A 142 19.50 -1.32 3.93
CA LEU A 142 18.19 -1.89 3.57
C LEU A 142 17.61 -1.22 2.30
N PRO A 143 16.99 -1.99 1.37
CA PRO A 143 16.41 -1.45 0.15
C PRO A 143 15.06 -0.70 0.34
N LYS A 144 14.84 0.31 -0.51
CA LYS A 144 13.75 1.33 -0.52
C LYS A 144 12.45 0.87 -1.17
N ILE A 145 11.29 1.30 -0.64
CA ILE A 145 10.01 0.60 -0.85
C ILE A 145 8.79 1.43 -0.30
N THR A 146 7.63 1.62 -0.99
CA THR A 146 6.36 2.22 -0.42
C THR A 146 4.98 1.99 -1.20
N PRO A 147 3.77 2.61 -0.92
CA PRO A 147 2.41 1.99 -0.91
C PRO A 147 1.24 2.28 -1.92
N HIS A 148 0.53 1.24 -2.38
CA HIS A 148 -0.87 0.86 -2.02
C HIS A 148 -2.15 1.61 -2.51
N ILE A 149 -2.80 1.05 -3.57
CA ILE A 149 -4.22 0.58 -3.69
C ILE A 149 -4.38 -0.04 -5.08
N LEU A 150 -3.89 0.66 -6.11
CA LEU A 150 -3.75 0.10 -7.47
C LEU A 150 -2.59 -0.91 -7.49
N CYS A 151 -1.56 -0.66 -6.65
CA CYS A 151 -0.64 -1.72 -6.21
C CYS A 151 -1.39 -2.94 -5.70
N HIS A 152 -2.47 -2.80 -4.91
CA HIS A 152 -3.12 -3.95 -4.27
C HIS A 152 -3.82 -4.83 -5.31
N THR A 153 -4.49 -4.24 -6.31
CA THR A 153 -5.07 -5.01 -7.43
C THR A 153 -4.00 -5.70 -8.26
N PHE A 154 -2.92 -4.99 -8.59
CA PHE A 154 -1.78 -5.57 -9.31
C PHE A 154 -1.08 -6.67 -8.48
N CYS A 155 -0.86 -6.44 -7.18
CA CYS A 155 -0.26 -7.41 -6.27
C CYS A 155 -1.11 -8.67 -6.16
N SER A 156 -2.42 -8.52 -5.92
CA SER A 156 -3.33 -9.66 -5.77
C SER A 156 -3.34 -10.53 -7.02
N ARG A 157 -3.21 -9.94 -8.23
CA ARG A 157 -3.13 -10.70 -9.47
C ARG A 157 -1.80 -11.43 -9.66
N LEU A 158 -0.69 -10.81 -9.30
CA LEU A 158 0.61 -11.48 -9.34
C LEU A 158 0.71 -12.59 -8.29
N ALA A 159 0.13 -12.38 -7.11
CA ALA A 159 -0.01 -13.41 -6.09
C ALA A 159 -0.85 -14.60 -6.60
N ASN A 160 -1.98 -14.34 -7.27
CA ASN A 160 -2.83 -15.37 -7.88
C ASN A 160 -2.19 -16.11 -9.06
N ARG A 161 -1.10 -15.58 -9.65
CA ARG A 161 -0.31 -16.25 -10.70
C ARG A 161 0.88 -17.04 -10.13
N ASN A 162 0.84 -17.37 -8.84
CA ASN A 162 1.91 -18.06 -8.10
C ASN A 162 3.28 -17.39 -8.21
N MET A 163 3.32 -16.06 -8.38
CA MET A 163 4.59 -15.33 -8.39
C MET A 163 5.28 -15.49 -7.04
N ASN A 164 6.61 -15.58 -7.04
CA ASN A 164 7.39 -15.64 -5.81
C ASN A 164 7.08 -14.40 -4.93
N PRO A 165 6.69 -14.58 -3.65
CA PRO A 165 6.35 -13.49 -2.74
C PRO A 165 7.47 -12.45 -2.54
N LYS A 166 8.76 -12.84 -2.68
CA LYS A 166 9.90 -11.93 -2.60
C LYS A 166 10.03 -11.05 -3.85
N SER A 167 9.84 -11.63 -5.03
CA SER A 167 9.79 -10.87 -6.29
C SER A 167 8.61 -9.90 -6.27
N LEU A 168 7.46 -10.36 -5.77
CA LEU A 168 6.28 -9.53 -5.60
C LEU A 168 6.50 -8.40 -4.59
N GLN A 169 7.13 -8.68 -3.45
CA GLN A 169 7.50 -7.67 -2.46
C GLN A 169 8.42 -6.59 -3.06
N TYR A 170 9.38 -7.01 -3.87
CA TYR A 170 10.34 -6.11 -4.53
C TYR A 170 9.63 -5.19 -5.55
N ILE A 171 8.84 -5.77 -6.46
CA ILE A 171 8.07 -5.03 -7.47
C ILE A 171 7.11 -4.03 -6.80
N MET A 172 6.53 -4.42 -5.67
CA MET A 172 5.49 -3.64 -4.99
C MET A 172 6.00 -2.66 -3.96
N GLY A 173 7.29 -2.69 -3.65
CA GLY A 173 7.84 -1.84 -2.63
C GLY A 173 7.10 -1.99 -1.30
N HIS A 174 6.89 -3.21 -0.80
CA HIS A 174 6.36 -3.43 0.57
C HIS A 174 7.44 -3.57 1.65
N SER A 175 7.45 -2.67 2.64
CA SER A 175 8.51 -2.59 3.68
C SER A 175 8.44 -3.68 4.71
N ASN A 176 7.31 -4.39 4.72
CA ASN A 176 7.11 -5.56 5.52
C ASN A 176 6.54 -6.66 4.62
N ILE A 177 7.19 -7.83 4.63
CA ILE A 177 6.76 -9.01 3.88
C ILE A 177 5.35 -9.47 4.30
N SER A 178 4.94 -9.23 5.55
CA SER A 178 3.58 -9.52 6.02
C SER A 178 2.51 -8.78 5.21
N ILE A 179 2.81 -7.60 4.66
CA ILE A 179 1.89 -6.89 3.76
C ILE A 179 1.68 -7.69 2.47
N THR A 180 2.78 -8.20 1.90
CA THR A 180 2.74 -9.05 0.72
C THR A 180 2.05 -10.38 1.01
N LEU A 181 2.36 -11.03 2.13
CA LEU A 181 1.77 -12.31 2.54
C LEU A 181 0.28 -12.19 2.88
N ASN A 182 -0.18 -11.05 3.40
CA ASN A 182 -1.61 -10.82 3.62
C ASN A 182 -2.43 -10.83 2.32
N LEU A 183 -1.80 -10.62 1.16
CA LEU A 183 -2.46 -10.78 -0.13
C LEU A 183 -2.66 -12.26 -0.49
N TYR A 184 -1.69 -13.11 -0.13
CA TYR A 184 -1.78 -14.57 -0.28
C TYR A 184 -2.66 -15.21 0.80
N ALA A 185 -2.84 -14.56 1.96
CA ALA A 185 -3.68 -15.06 3.06
C ALA A 185 -5.17 -15.15 2.69
N HIS A 186 -5.56 -14.66 1.52
CA HIS A 186 -6.83 -14.98 0.87
C HIS A 186 -6.77 -16.26 0.01
N ALA A 187 -5.84 -17.18 0.30
CA ALA A 187 -5.87 -18.53 -0.24
C ALA A 187 -7.21 -19.18 0.14
N SER A 188 -8.13 -19.22 -0.81
CA SER A 188 -9.33 -20.03 -0.69
C SER A 188 -8.90 -21.49 -0.57
N ALA A 189 -9.71 -22.32 0.09
CA ALA A 189 -9.45 -23.76 0.18
C ALA A 189 -9.24 -24.41 -1.21
N GLU A 190 -9.76 -23.79 -2.27
CA GLU A 190 -9.56 -24.19 -3.66
C GLU A 190 -8.12 -23.95 -4.16
N SER A 191 -7.49 -22.83 -3.79
CA SER A 191 -6.10 -22.52 -4.15
C SER A 191 -5.13 -23.55 -3.57
N VAL A 192 -5.31 -23.91 -2.29
CA VAL A 192 -4.48 -24.93 -1.62
C VAL A 192 -4.66 -26.31 -2.27
N LYS A 193 -5.90 -26.64 -2.66
CA LYS A 193 -6.23 -27.93 -3.29
C LYS A 193 -5.69 -28.04 -4.72
N ALA A 194 -5.63 -26.94 -5.47
CA ALA A 194 -5.02 -26.88 -6.79
C ALA A 194 -3.49 -27.00 -6.71
N GLU A 195 -2.87 -26.34 -5.74
CA GLU A 195 -1.42 -26.37 -5.52
C GLU A 195 -0.93 -27.78 -5.11
N LEU A 196 -1.64 -28.43 -4.17
CA LEU A 196 -1.37 -29.82 -3.79
C LEU A 196 -1.51 -30.81 -4.96
N ARG A 197 -2.50 -30.59 -5.84
CA ARG A 197 -2.68 -31.42 -7.05
C ARG A 197 -1.55 -31.23 -8.06
N SER A 198 -1.02 -30.01 -8.19
CA SER A 198 0.11 -29.73 -9.09
C SER A 198 1.45 -30.29 -8.61
N MET A 199 1.57 -30.61 -7.31
CA MET A 199 2.77 -31.21 -6.72
C MET A 199 2.76 -32.74 -6.73
N ILE A 200 1.61 -33.36 -7.02
CA ILE A 200 1.41 -34.83 -7.02
C ILE A 200 1.25 -35.38 -8.45
N ALA A 201 1.14 -34.51 -9.47
CA ALA A 201 1.17 -34.86 -10.88
C ALA A 201 2.58 -34.70 -11.46
#